data_AF-A0A920UNE2-F1
#
_entry.id   AF-A0A920UNE2-F1
#
_cell.length_a   1.000
_cell.length_b   1.000
_cell.length_c   1.000
_cell.angle_alpha   90.00
_cell.angle_beta   90.00
_cell.angle_gamma   90.00
#
_symmetry.space_group_name_H-M   'P 1'
#
loop_
_entity.id
_entity.type
_entity.pdbx_description
1 polymer ?
#
loop_
_entity_poly.entity_id
_entity_poly.type
_entity_poly.pdbx_seq_one_letter_code
_entity_poly.pdbx_strand_id
1 'polypeptide(L)' 'MKLALVQANPTLGDFVGNIKIICDFIRVARLNKVDLLIFPELMITGYPQKIWYFFLILLKVIGVLYKV' A
#
# COMPACT_ATOMS: atom_id res chain seq x y z
N MET A 1 -2.75 -28.22 4.43
CA MET A 1 -2.69 -26.91 3.76
C MET A 1 -3.16 -25.83 4.74
N LYS A 2 -2.26 -24.96 5.19
CA LYS A 2 -2.51 -23.87 6.14
C LYS A 2 -2.45 -22.53 5.40
N LEU A 3 -3.56 -21.79 5.45
CA LEU A 3 -3.71 -20.49 4.81
C LEU A 3 -3.61 -19.38 5.87
N ALA A 4 -3.06 -18.24 5.50
CA ALA A 4 -3.13 -17.03 6.30
C ALA A 4 -3.50 -15.82 5.45
N LEU A 5 -4.38 -14.99 6.00
CA LEU A 5 -4.81 -13.73 5.42
C LEU A 5 -4.20 -12.61 6.24
N VAL A 6 -3.50 -11.70 5.58
CA VAL A 6 -2.91 -10.53 6.23
C VAL A 6 -3.91 -9.38 6.18
N GLN A 7 -4.27 -8.88 7.36
CA GLN A 7 -4.99 -7.62 7.49
C GLN A 7 -4.00 -6.54 7.89
N ALA A 8 -3.64 -5.69 6.93
CA ALA A 8 -2.70 -4.60 7.12
C ALA A 8 -3.21 -3.34 6.42
N ASN A 9 -2.75 -2.18 6.89
CA ASN A 9 -3.08 -0.90 6.32
C ASN A 9 -1.82 -0.33 5.61
N PRO A 10 -1.65 -0.55 4.30
CA PRO A 10 -0.50 -0.01 3.58
C PRO A 10 -0.62 1.51 3.44
N THR A 11 0.50 2.21 3.54
CA THR A 11 0.56 3.66 3.38
C THR A 11 0.80 4.02 1.92
N LEU A 12 -0.04 4.88 1.34
CA LEU A 12 0.08 5.29 -0.07
C LEU A 12 1.44 5.97 -0.32
N GLY A 13 2.25 5.37 -1.20
CA GLY A 13 3.56 5.90 -1.61
C GLY A 13 4.74 5.53 -0.71
N ASP A 14 4.51 4.91 0.46
CA ASP A 14 5.60 4.44 1.33
C ASP A 14 6.01 3.01 0.99
N PHE A 15 6.80 2.87 -0.08
CA PHE A 15 7.28 1.56 -0.54
C PHE A 15 8.12 0.84 0.51
N VAL A 16 9.01 1.55 1.20
CA VAL A 16 9.95 0.96 2.14
C VAL A 16 9.21 0.46 3.39
N GLY A 17 8.32 1.28 3.95
CA GLY A 17 7.49 0.90 5.09
C GLY A 17 6.55 -0.26 4.76
N ASN A 18 5.90 -0.22 3.60
CA ASN A 18 5.00 -1.29 3.17
C ASN A 18 5.73 -2.62 2.94
N ILE A 19 6.90 -2.60 2.30
CA ILE A 19 7.73 -3.80 2.11
C ILE A 19 8.18 -4.35 3.46
N LYS A 20 8.56 -3.49 4.42
CA LYS A 20 8.92 -3.92 5.77
C LYS A 20 7.77 -4.68 6.44
N ILE A 21 6.54 -4.17 6.35
CA ILE A 21 5.34 -4.86 6.86
C ILE A 21 5.19 -6.24 6.21
N ILE A 22 5.31 -6.33 4.88
CA ILE A 22 5.23 -7.60 4.15
C ILE A 22 6.29 -8.60 4.65
N CYS A 23 7.54 -8.16 4.77
CA CYS A 23 8.64 -9.01 5.25
C CYS A 23 8.41 -9.54 6.66
N ASP A 24 7.85 -8.72 7.55
CA ASP A 24 7.53 -9.13 8.92
C ASP A 24 6.43 -10.19 8.95
N PHE A 25 5.36 -10.04 8.16
CA PHE A 25 4.33 -11.07 8.03
C PHE A 25 4.84 -12.37 7.42
N ILE A 26 5.73 -12.30 6.42
CA ILE A 26 6.38 -13.50 5.85
C ILE A 26 7.17 -14.24 6.94
N ARG A 27 7.90 -13.52 7.79
CA ARG A 27 8.66 -14.13 8.89
C ARG A 27 7.73 -14.85 9.87
N VAL A 28 6.63 -14.23 10.26
CA VAL A 28 5.61 -14.83 11.15
C VAL A 28 4.95 -16.04 10.49
N ALA A 29 4.63 -15.97 9.21
CA ALA A 29 4.01 -17.05 8.46
C ALA A 29 4.93 -18.30 8.37
N ARG A 30 6.24 -18.09 8.18
CA ARG A 30 7.25 -19.16 8.21
C ARG A 30 7.31 -19.85 9.57
N LEU A 31 7.35 -19.09 10.66
CA LEU A 31 7.34 -19.66 12.02
C LEU A 31 6.08 -20.49 12.29
N ASN A 32 4.96 -20.09 11.69
CA ASN A 32 3.67 -20.76 11.82
C ASN A 32 3.43 -21.88 10.80
N LYS A 33 4.40 -22.21 9.94
CA LYS A 33 4.29 -23.22 8.88
C LYS A 33 3.05 -23.00 7.99
N VAL A 34 2.84 -21.75 7.58
CA VAL A 34 1.78 -21.38 6.62
C VAL A 34 2.23 -21.77 5.21
N ASP A 35 1.35 -22.43 4.47
CA ASP A 35 1.61 -22.87 3.08
C ASP A 35 1.31 -21.75 2.07
N LEU A 36 0.31 -20.90 2.34
CA LEU A 36 -0.03 -19.75 1.50
C LEU A 36 -0.43 -18.54 2.35
N LEU A 37 0.24 -17.41 2.09
CA LEU A 37 0.02 -16.13 2.73
C LEU A 37 -0.54 -15.15 1.70
N ILE A 38 -1.71 -14.58 1.97
CA ILE A 38 -2.40 -13.66 1.06
C ILE A 38 -2.40 -12.25 1.67
N PHE A 39 -2.05 -11.26 0.85
CA PHE A 39 -2.03 -9.85 1.23
C PHE A 39 -3.20 -9.07 0.60
N PRO A 40 -3.55 -7.90 1.16
CA PRO A 40 -4.48 -6.99 0.53
C PRO A 40 -3.99 -6.53 -0.85
N GLU A 41 -4.92 -6.11 -1.70
CA GLU A 41 -4.61 -5.51 -2.99
C GLU A 41 -3.70 -4.28 -2.81
N LEU A 42 -2.74 -4.10 -3.72
CA LEU A 42 -1.82 -2.96 -3.73
C LEU A 42 -1.03 -2.77 -2.41
N MET A 43 -0.73 -3.86 -1.69
CA MET A 43 0.02 -3.78 -0.43
C MET A 43 1.38 -3.06 -0.53
N ILE A 44 2.07 -3.17 -1.67
CA ILE A 44 3.39 -2.52 -1.88
C ILE A 44 3.24 -1.00 -2.03
N THR A 45 2.25 -0.56 -2.81
CA THR A 45 2.08 0.84 -3.21
C THR A 45 1.12 1.62 -2.31
N GLY A 46 0.22 0.92 -1.63
CA GLY A 46 -0.91 1.47 -0.90
C GLY A 46 -2.14 1.75 -1.76
N TYR A 47 -3.30 1.86 -1.10
CA TYR A 47 -4.59 2.17 -1.69
C TYR A 47 -5.17 3.42 -0.99
N PRO A 48 -5.94 4.30 -1.68
CA PRO A 48 -6.37 4.25 -3.08
C PRO A 48 -5.30 4.71 -4.09
N GLN A 49 -5.02 3.87 -5.09
CA GLN A 49 -4.38 4.32 -6.34
C GLN A 49 -5.41 5.00 -7.24
N LYS A 50 -5.83 6.21 -6.87
CA LYS A 50 -6.80 6.98 -7.67
C LYS A 50 -6.07 8.07 -8.48
N ILE A 51 -6.36 8.10 -9.79
CA ILE A 51 -6.05 9.20 -10.73
C ILE A 51 -6.47 10.59 -10.19
N TRP A 52 -7.41 10.63 -9.25
CA TRP A 52 -7.86 11.86 -8.59
C TRP A 52 -6.74 12.61 -7.86
N TYR A 53 -5.67 11.96 -7.39
CA TYR A 53 -4.51 12.70 -6.86
C TYR A 53 -3.80 13.51 -7.94
N PHE A 54 -3.73 12.98 -9.17
CA PHE A 54 -3.25 13.75 -10.33
C PHE A 54 -4.18 14.94 -10.61
N PHE A 55 -5.50 14.73 -10.58
CA PHE A 55 -6.47 15.82 -10.76
C PHE A 55 -6.40 16.88 -9.64
N LEU A 56 -6.22 16.48 -8.38
CA LEU A 56 -6.06 17.40 -7.24
C LEU A 56 -4.74 18.16 -7.30
N ILE A 57 -3.64 17.51 -7.71
CA ILE A 57 -2.35 18.18 -7.96
C ILE A 57 -2.51 19.16 -9.11
N LEU A 58 -3.17 18.75 -10.21
CA LEU A 58 -3.44 19.62 -11.36
C LEU A 58 -4.27 20.84 -10.95
N LEU A 59 -5.35 20.65 -10.19
CA LEU A 59 -6.17 21.74 -9.66
C LEU A 59 -5.37 22.67 -8.73
N LYS A 60 -4.44 22.14 -7.94
CA LYS A 60 -3.59 22.94 -7.05
C LYS A 60 -2.54 23.74 -7.84
N VAL A 61 -1.97 23.16 -8.89
CA VAL A 61 -1.05 23.84 -9.82
C VAL A 61 -1.79 24.93 -10.61
N ILE A 62 -2.97 24.62 -11.15
CA ILE A 62 -3.84 25.59 -11.83
C ILE A 62 -4.24 26.71 -10.85
N GLY A 63 -4.69 26.38 -9.63
CA GLY A 63 -5.07 27.37 -8.63
C GLY A 63 -3.93 28.30 -8.16
N VAL A 64 -2.67 27.88 -8.30
CA VAL A 64 -1.48 28.74 -8.09
C VAL A 64 -1.22 29.66 -9.30
N LEU A 65 -1.52 29.20 -10.52
CA LEU A 65 -1.34 29.98 -11.75
C LEU A 65 -2.42 31.06 -11.96
N TYR A 66 -3.64 30.86 -11.44
CA TYR A 66 -4.77 31.81 -11.58
C TYR A 66 -4.90 32.82 -10.43
N LYS A 67 -3.89 32.92 -9.54
CA LYS A 67 -3.86 33.88 -8.43
C LYS A 67 -3.18 35.23 -8.80
N VAL A 68 -3.23 35.63 -10.07
CA VAL A 68 -2.75 36.92 -10.59
C VAL A 68 -3.94 37.75 -11.06
#